data_AF-A0A3B9EL56-F1
#
_entry.id   AF-A0A3B9EL56-F1
#
_cell.length_a   1.000
_cell.length_b   1.000
_cell.length_c   1.000
_cell.angle_alpha   90.00
_cell.angle_beta   90.00
_cell.angle_gamma   90.00
#
_symmetry.space_group_name_H-M   'P 1'
#
loop_
_entity.id
_entity.type
_entity.pdbx_description
1 polymer ?
#
loop_
_entity_poly.entity_id
_entity_poly.type
_entity_poly.pdbx_seq_one_letter_code
_entity_poly.pdbx_strand_id
1 'polypeptide(L)'
;MDEDRIKRALPRIKRYLTIADKELRGQRWMVGDEMSLADLFVAPAIYLMKRTPEGQELLSDMENLSAWYTNMSNVESFRETEPKFPGK
;
A
#
# COMPACT_ATOMS: atom_id res chain seq x y z
N MET A 1 9.00 -12.80 15.83
CA MET A 1 8.02 -12.57 14.76
C MET A 1 7.17 -13.84 14.67
N ASP A 2 5.85 -13.72 14.57
CA ASP A 2 4.96 -14.90 14.48
C ASP A 2 4.70 -15.22 13.00
N GLU A 3 5.57 -16.07 12.45
CA GLU A 3 5.59 -16.45 11.03
C GLU A 3 4.30 -17.13 10.58
N ASP A 4 3.71 -17.97 11.43
CA ASP A 4 2.51 -18.72 11.07
C ASP A 4 1.29 -17.81 11.00
N ARG A 5 1.21 -16.80 11.88
CA ARG A 5 0.17 -15.77 11.81
C ARG A 5 0.30 -14.93 10.54
N ILE A 6 1.52 -14.61 10.10
CA ILE A 6 1.76 -13.88 8.84
C ILE A 6 1.29 -14.73 7.65
N LYS A 7 1.75 -15.99 7.55
CA LYS A 7 1.37 -16.92 6.49
C LYS A 7 -0.14 -17.10 6.37
N ARG A 8 -0.86 -17.18 7.49
CA ARG A 8 -2.33 -17.27 7.49
C ARG A 8 -3.03 -15.98 7.02
N ALA A 9 -2.41 -14.82 7.20
CA ALA A 9 -2.99 -13.53 6.81
C ALA A 9 -2.74 -13.18 5.33
N LEU A 10 -1.60 -13.59 4.78
CA LEU A 10 -1.17 -13.22 3.42
C LEU A 10 -2.20 -13.52 2.32
N PRO A 11 -2.87 -14.69 2.25
CA PRO A 11 -3.87 -14.95 1.21
C PRO A 11 -5.03 -13.97 1.23
N ARG A 12 -5.48 -13.55 2.42
CA ARG A 12 -6.57 -12.59 2.58
C ARG A 12 -6.13 -11.19 2.16
N ILE A 13 -4.91 -10.79 2.53
CA ILE A 13 -4.32 -9.51 2.12
C ILE A 13 -4.19 -9.46 0.59
N LYS A 14 -3.64 -10.52 -0.02
CA LYS A 14 -3.49 -10.65 -1.48
C LYS A 14 -4.83 -10.44 -2.19
N ARG A 15 -5.89 -11.12 -1.74
CA ARG A 15 -7.23 -10.97 -2.32
C ARG A 15 -7.72 -9.52 -2.32
N TYR A 16 -7.59 -8.81 -1.21
CA TYR A 16 -8.06 -7.42 -1.13
C TYR A 16 -7.25 -6.47 -1.99
N LEU A 17 -5.93 -6.66 -2.04
CA LEU A 17 -5.07 -5.80 -2.83
C LEU A 17 -5.16 -6.09 -4.33
N THR A 18 -5.44 -7.33 -4.74
CA THR A 18 -5.81 -7.63 -6.14
C THR A 18 -7.08 -6.91 -6.58
N ILE A 19 -8.07 -6.78 -5.69
CA ILE A 19 -9.28 -5.99 -5.99
C ILE A 19 -8.91 -4.51 -6.10
N ALA A 20 -8.19 -3.96 -5.12
CA ALA A 20 -7.77 -2.56 -5.15
C ALA A 20 -6.94 -2.23 -6.40
N ASP A 21 -5.99 -3.07 -6.79
CA ASP A 21 -5.20 -2.91 -8.01
C ASP A 21 -6.09 -2.85 -9.26
N LYS A 22 -7.04 -3.79 -9.39
CA LYS A 22 -7.97 -3.81 -10.52
C LYS A 22 -8.84 -2.55 -10.58
N GLU A 23 -9.38 -2.11 -9.45
CA GLU A 23 -10.25 -0.93 -9.39
C GLU A 23 -9.47 0.37 -9.61
N LEU A 24 -8.17 0.39 -9.29
CA LEU A 24 -7.28 1.53 -9.57
C LEU A 24 -6.88 1.65 -11.04
N ARG A 25 -7.25 0.70 -11.91
CA ARG A 25 -6.89 0.76 -13.33
C ARG A 25 -7.49 2.00 -13.99
N GLY A 26 -6.61 2.90 -14.43
CA GLY A 26 -6.99 4.17 -15.05
C GLY A 26 -7.40 5.26 -14.06
N GLN A 27 -7.35 4.98 -12.75
CA GLN A 27 -7.71 5.91 -11.69
C GLN A 27 -6.47 6.48 -11.02
N ARG A 28 -6.52 7.75 -10.65
CA ARG A 28 -5.43 8.41 -9.91
C ARG A 28 -5.53 8.17 -8.40
N TRP A 29 -6.75 8.08 -7.89
CA TRP A 29 -7.08 7.94 -6.47
C TRP A 29 -8.01 6.76 -6.25
N MET A 30 -8.10 6.26 -5.02
CA MET A 30 -8.88 5.06 -4.71
C MET A 30 -10.37 5.22 -4.97
N VAL A 31 -10.91 6.44 -4.81
CA VAL A 31 -12.34 6.73 -4.99
C VAL A 31 -12.50 8.10 -5.63
N GLY A 32 -13.21 8.17 -6.76
CA GLY A 32 -13.47 9.42 -7.46
C GLY A 32 -12.23 10.03 -8.12
N ASP A 33 -12.32 11.32 -8.43
CA ASP A 33 -11.30 12.03 -9.22
C ASP A 33 -10.31 12.85 -8.35
N GLU A 34 -10.54 12.89 -7.03
CA GLU A 34 -9.72 13.62 -6.06
C GLU A 34 -9.25 12.72 -4.92
N MET A 35 -8.14 13.10 -4.28
CA MET A 35 -7.62 12.38 -3.11
C MET A 35 -8.63 12.42 -1.97
N SER A 36 -8.88 11.28 -1.36
CA SER A 36 -9.89 11.13 -0.31
C SER A 36 -9.32 10.48 0.94
N LEU A 37 -10.16 10.34 1.97
CA LEU A 37 -9.80 9.58 3.18
C LEU A 37 -9.43 8.12 2.87
N ALA A 38 -9.95 7.53 1.78
CA ALA A 38 -9.59 6.17 1.39
C ALA A 38 -8.08 6.07 1.09
N ASP A 39 -7.54 7.04 0.35
CA ASP A 39 -6.12 7.09 0.01
C ASP A 39 -5.25 7.26 1.25
N LEU A 40 -5.62 8.23 2.10
CA LEU A 40 -4.91 8.54 3.34
C LEU A 40 -4.93 7.38 4.34
N PHE A 41 -6.00 6.58 4.34
CA PHE A 41 -6.12 5.42 5.21
C PHE A 41 -5.24 4.25 4.75
N VAL A 42 -5.15 4.00 3.44
CA VAL A 42 -4.44 2.84 2.90
C VAL A 42 -2.95 3.10 2.71
N ALA A 43 -2.55 4.34 2.37
CA ALA A 43 -1.16 4.67 2.04
C ALA A 43 -0.14 4.31 3.15
N PRO A 44 -0.39 4.57 4.45
CA PRO A 44 0.53 4.16 5.51
C PRO A 44 0.67 2.64 5.64
N ALA A 45 -0.40 1.88 5.41
CA ALA A 45 -0.36 0.43 5.45
C ALA A 45 0.53 -0.12 4.33
N ILE A 46 0.39 0.40 3.10
CA ILE A 46 1.25 0.03 1.97
C ILE A 46 2.71 0.45 2.21
N TYR A 47 2.94 1.64 2.78
CA TYR A 47 4.29 2.12 3.16
C TYR A 47 5.03 1.12 4.06
N LEU A 48 4.34 0.57 5.07
CA LEU A 48 4.91 -0.43 5.99
C LEU A 48 5.09 -1.78 5.32
N MET A 49 4.12 -2.25 4.53
CA MET A 49 4.24 -3.53 3.82
C MET A 49 5.45 -3.56 2.89
N LYS A 50 5.73 -2.47 2.16
CA LYS A 50 6.91 -2.37 1.28
C LYS A 50 8.26 -2.55 2.01
N ARG A 51 8.27 -2.46 3.34
CA ARG A 51 9.48 -2.66 4.18
C ARG A 51 9.64 -4.09 4.69
N THR A 52 8.73 -4.99 4.33
CA THR A 52 8.77 -6.43 4.69
C THR A 52 9.02 -7.28 3.45
N PRO A 53 9.75 -8.41 3.54
CA PRO A 53 9.94 -9.31 2.40
C PRO A 53 8.62 -9.80 1.79
N GLU A 54 7.67 -10.21 2.64
CA GLU A 54 6.38 -10.75 2.22
C GLU A 54 5.54 -9.67 1.51
N GLY A 55 5.61 -8.43 2.00
CA GLY A 55 4.92 -7.30 1.37
C GLY A 55 5.56 -6.90 0.04
N GLN A 56 6.89 -6.95 -0.09
CA GLN A 56 7.57 -6.71 -1.37
C GLN A 56 7.19 -7.76 -2.41
N GLU A 57 7.21 -9.04 -2.03
CA GLU A 57 6.78 -10.15 -2.91
C GLU A 57 5.30 -10.01 -3.31
N LEU A 58 4.43 -9.66 -2.38
CA LEU A 58 3.00 -9.54 -2.68
C LEU A 58 2.68 -8.35 -3.58
N LEU A 59 3.38 -7.21 -3.40
CA LEU A 59 3.14 -5.98 -4.14
C LEU A 59 3.80 -5.96 -5.53
N SER A 60 4.76 -6.86 -5.83
CA SER A 60 5.42 -6.89 -7.13
C SER A 60 4.48 -7.15 -8.31
N ASP A 61 3.34 -7.80 -8.04
CA ASP A 61 2.34 -8.14 -9.05
C ASP A 61 1.24 -7.06 -9.21
N MET A 62 1.36 -5.90 -8.54
CA MET A 62 0.29 -4.89 -8.42
C MET A 62 0.71 -3.56 -9.05
N GLU A 63 0.59 -3.48 -10.38
CA GLU A 63 1.02 -2.32 -11.17
C GLU A 63 0.24 -1.05 -10.85
N ASN A 64 -1.10 -1.12 -10.83
CA ASN A 64 -1.96 0.04 -10.62
C ASN A 64 -1.85 0.54 -9.17
N LEU A 65 -1.78 -0.39 -8.21
CA LEU A 65 -1.53 -0.05 -6.81
C LEU A 65 -0.15 0.61 -6.63
N SER A 66 0.87 0.16 -7.36
CA SER A 66 2.20 0.76 -7.35
C SER A 66 2.21 2.16 -7.95
N ALA A 67 1.48 2.38 -9.05
CA ALA A 67 1.31 3.70 -9.66
C ALA A 67 0.58 4.66 -8.71
N TRP A 68 -0.53 4.22 -8.11
CA TRP A 68 -1.25 4.98 -7.08
C TRP A 68 -0.36 5.32 -5.89
N TYR A 69 0.41 4.36 -5.36
CA TYR A 69 1.29 4.61 -4.23
C TYR A 69 2.41 5.62 -4.58
N THR A 70 2.90 5.59 -5.82
CA THR A 70 3.86 6.60 -6.32
C THR A 70 3.25 8.00 -6.27
N ASN A 71 1.99 8.16 -6.68
CA ASN A 71 1.26 9.42 -6.54
C ASN A 71 1.15 9.85 -5.08
N MET A 72 0.74 8.94 -4.18
CA MET A 72 0.64 9.24 -2.74
C MET A 72 2.00 9.63 -2.13
N SER A 73 3.09 8.98 -2.54
CA SER A 73 4.43 9.30 -2.02
C SER A 73 4.95 10.68 -2.42
N ASN A 74 4.34 11.31 -3.44
CA ASN A 74 4.62 12.68 -3.86
C ASN A 74 3.73 13.72 -3.17
N VAL A 75 2.72 13.31 -2.40
CA VAL A 75 1.89 14.24 -1.62
C VAL A 75 2.70 14.74 -0.42
N GLU A 76 2.89 16.07 -0.35
CA GLU A 76 3.74 16.71 0.65
C GLU A 76 3.36 16.34 2.08
N SER A 77 2.09 16.52 2.44
CA SER A 77 1.60 16.23 3.79
C SER A 77 1.73 14.76 4.16
N PHE A 78 1.66 13.83 3.20
CA PHE A 78 1.89 12.41 3.46
C PHE A 78 3.37 12.15 3.76
N ARG A 79 4.27 12.69 2.92
CA ARG A 79 5.72 12.55 3.09
C ARG A 79 6.22 13.11 4.42
N GLU A 80 5.64 14.22 4.88
CA GLU A 80 5.98 14.83 6.18
C GLU A 80 5.64 13.94 7.39
N THR A 81 4.76 12.95 7.22
CA THR A 81 4.41 11.99 8.28
C THR A 81 5.31 10.76 8.32
N GLU A 82 6.32 10.65 7.44
CA GLU A 82 7.16 9.45 7.35
C GLU A 82 7.76 9.09 8.73
N PRO A 83 7.46 7.89 9.27
CA PRO A 83 7.96 7.50 10.58
C PRO A 83 9.49 7.45 10.60
N LYS A 84 10.08 8.13 11.58
CA LYS A 84 11.51 7.98 11.88
C LYS A 84 11.71 6.68 12.62
N PHE A 85 12.20 5.66 11.93
CA PHE A 85 12.62 4.42 12.58
C PHE A 85 14.01 4.64 13.20
N PRO A 86 14.23 4.23 14.46
CA PRO A 86 15.58 4.16 15.01
C PRO A 86 16.47 3.33 14.08
N GLY A 87 17.70 3.78 13.86
CA GLY A 87 18.66 3.09 12.99
C GLY A 87 18.80 1.61 13.37
N LYS A 88 18.95 0.76 12.34
CA LYS A 88 19.35 -0.64 12.50
C LYS A 88 20.62 -0.77 13.32
#